data_AF-A0AA97L3H7-F1
#
_entry.id   AF-A0AA97L3H7-F1
#
_cell.length_a   1.000
_cell.length_b   1.000
_cell.length_c   1.000
_cell.angle_alpha   90.00
_cell.angle_beta   90.00
_cell.angle_gamma   90.00
#
_symmetry.space_group_name_H-M   'P 1'
#
loop_
_entity.id
_entity.type
_entity.pdbx_description
1 polymer ?
#
loop_
_entity_poly.entity_id
_entity_poly.type
_entity_poly.pdbx_seq_one_letter_code
_entity_poly.pdbx_strand_id
1 'polypeptide(L)'
;MNNKDSDGECTRTTDGSLERNGHGEHTTPNGIIYRGNWKNDKMNGLGRLEHPSGAVYEGEFKDNMFHGTGTYIFPNGAKYTGQFNENKLEGKGEFTDTQGLEWDGRFHYTAAPGLKLKLEM
;
A
#
# COMPACT_ATOMS: atom_id res chain seq x y z
N MET A 1 -14.16 -18.24 23.16
CA MET A 1 -13.21 -17.23 22.64
C MET A 1 -13.01 -17.57 21.18
N ASN A 2 -13.57 -16.77 20.27
CA ASN A 2 -13.63 -17.07 18.85
C ASN A 2 -12.33 -16.61 18.18
N ASN A 3 -11.37 -17.52 17.96
CA ASN A 3 -10.30 -17.30 17.00
C ASN A 3 -10.88 -17.48 15.60
N LYS A 4 -11.35 -16.37 15.02
CA LYS A 4 -11.54 -16.28 13.57
C LYS A 4 -10.19 -15.95 12.96
N ASP A 5 -9.31 -16.94 12.96
CA ASP A 5 -8.08 -16.91 12.17
C ASP A 5 -8.51 -17.22 10.72
N SER A 6 -9.12 -16.23 10.06
CA SER A 6 -9.24 -16.21 8.60
C SER A 6 -7.88 -15.81 8.04
N ASP A 7 -6.90 -16.67 8.32
CA ASP A 7 -5.55 -16.59 7.77
C ASP A 7 -5.66 -16.81 6.27
N GLY A 8 -4.98 -15.97 5.49
CA GLY A 8 -4.72 -16.21 4.07
C GLY A 8 -4.25 -17.63 3.81
N GLU A 9 -4.37 -18.12 2.58
CA GLU A 9 -3.94 -19.47 2.19
C GLU A 9 -2.52 -19.80 2.69
N CYS A 10 -2.44 -20.41 3.88
CA CYS A 10 -1.20 -20.92 4.43
C CYS A 10 -0.93 -22.25 3.75
N THR A 11 0.09 -22.28 2.90
CA THR A 11 0.54 -23.52 2.26
C THR A 11 1.64 -24.15 3.12
N ARG A 12 1.60 -25.48 3.22
CA ARG A 12 2.67 -26.23 3.89
C ARG A 12 3.80 -26.48 2.91
N THR A 13 5.00 -26.03 3.24
CA THR A 13 6.21 -26.24 2.44
C THR A 13 6.72 -27.68 2.59
N THR A 14 7.70 -28.04 1.78
CA THR A 14 8.32 -29.38 1.76
C THR A 14 9.08 -29.71 3.04
N ASP A 15 9.57 -28.70 3.77
CA ASP A 15 10.24 -28.87 5.06
C ASP A 15 9.26 -28.89 6.25
N GLY A 16 7.96 -28.70 5.99
CA GLY A 16 6.90 -28.74 6.98
C GLY A 16 6.57 -27.39 7.60
N SER A 17 7.26 -26.31 7.22
CA SER A 17 6.89 -24.93 7.61
C SER A 17 5.58 -24.49 6.94
N LEU A 18 4.87 -23.58 7.59
CA LEU A 18 3.70 -22.91 7.02
C LEU A 18 4.15 -21.55 6.50
N GLU A 19 3.79 -21.26 5.25
CA GLU A 19 4.05 -19.96 4.62
C GLU A 19 2.76 -19.40 4.03
N ARG A 20 2.60 -18.07 4.06
CA ARG A 20 1.48 -17.41 3.41
C ARG A 20 1.71 -17.31 1.91
N ASN A 21 0.74 -17.81 1.15
CA ASN A 21 0.63 -17.66 -0.29
C ASN A 21 -0.82 -17.32 -0.67
N GLY A 22 -1.06 -16.86 -1.90
CA GLY A 22 -2.42 -16.57 -2.36
C GLY A 22 -3.00 -15.30 -1.74
N HIS A 23 -4.32 -15.22 -1.55
CA HIS A 23 -4.97 -14.02 -1.01
C HIS A 23 -5.30 -14.18 0.48
N GLY A 24 -5.16 -13.12 1.26
CA GLY A 24 -5.45 -13.19 2.69
C GLY A 24 -5.40 -11.87 3.44
N GLU A 25 -5.88 -11.94 4.69
CA GLU A 25 -5.79 -10.86 5.66
C GLU A 25 -4.78 -11.22 6.75
N HIS A 26 -4.02 -10.23 7.22
CA HIS A 26 -3.14 -10.38 8.36
C HIS A 26 -3.19 -9.13 9.22
N THR A 27 -3.41 -9.32 10.52
CA THR A 27 -3.33 -8.23 11.51
C THR A 27 -2.10 -8.47 12.38
N THR A 28 -1.18 -7.51 12.38
CA THR A 28 -0.01 -7.54 13.27
C THR A 28 -0.40 -7.21 14.71
N PRO A 29 0.40 -7.59 15.73
CA PRO A 29 0.15 -7.20 17.12
C PRO A 29 0.07 -5.68 17.34
N ASN A 30 0.70 -4.90 16.47
CA ASN A 30 0.66 -3.43 16.50
C ASN A 30 -0.61 -2.86 15.86
N GLY A 31 -1.54 -3.70 15.39
CA GLY A 31 -2.80 -3.28 14.77
C GLY A 31 -2.69 -2.89 13.29
N ILE A 32 -1.55 -3.10 12.63
CA ILE A 32 -1.43 -2.94 11.18
C ILE A 32 -2.21 -4.07 10.51
N ILE A 33 -3.10 -3.73 9.59
CA ILE A 33 -3.92 -4.69 8.85
C ILE A 33 -3.45 -4.70 7.40
N TYR A 34 -3.12 -5.86 6.86
CA TYR A 34 -2.92 -6.08 5.44
C TYR A 34 -4.00 -6.98 4.88
N ARG A 35 -4.55 -6.63 3.72
CA ARG A 35 -5.51 -7.43 2.94
C ARG A 35 -5.00 -7.50 1.51
N GLY A 36 -4.58 -8.66 1.04
CA GLY A 36 -4.01 -8.74 -0.29
C GLY A 36 -3.32 -10.04 -0.60
N ASN A 37 -2.53 -9.99 -1.66
CA ASN A 37 -1.80 -11.13 -2.19
C ASN A 37 -0.48 -11.36 -1.44
N TRP A 38 -0.21 -12.62 -1.13
CA TRP A 38 0.95 -13.14 -0.44
C TRP A 38 1.74 -14.05 -1.36
N LYS A 39 3.06 -14.00 -1.24
CA LYS A 39 3.98 -14.93 -1.87
C LYS A 39 5.19 -15.12 -0.96
N ASN A 40 5.45 -16.36 -0.56
CA ASN A 40 6.58 -16.72 0.31
C ASN A 40 6.65 -15.82 1.56
N ASP A 41 5.52 -15.68 2.27
CA ASP A 41 5.36 -14.83 3.46
C ASP A 41 5.55 -13.31 3.28
N LYS A 42 5.60 -12.85 2.03
CA LYS A 42 5.70 -11.43 1.71
C LYS A 42 4.47 -10.93 0.97
N MET A 43 4.05 -9.71 1.28
CA MET A 43 3.06 -8.95 0.52
C MET A 43 3.58 -8.77 -0.91
N ASN A 44 2.83 -9.25 -1.90
CA ASN A 44 3.22 -9.26 -3.31
C ASN A 44 1.98 -9.21 -4.20
N GLY A 45 1.95 -8.36 -5.23
CA GLY A 45 0.76 -8.14 -6.05
C GLY A 45 -0.18 -7.12 -5.42
N LEU A 46 -1.46 -7.14 -5.77
CA LEU A 46 -2.42 -6.15 -5.28
C LEU A 46 -2.74 -6.37 -3.79
N GLY A 47 -2.85 -5.28 -3.04
CA GLY A 47 -3.29 -5.31 -1.65
C GLY A 47 -3.61 -3.94 -1.09
N ARG A 48 -4.08 -3.95 0.16
CA ARG A 48 -4.37 -2.77 0.96
C ARG A 48 -3.75 -2.95 2.35
N LEU A 49 -2.94 -1.97 2.76
CA LEU A 49 -2.28 -1.91 4.06
C LEU A 49 -2.80 -0.71 4.84
N GLU A 50 -3.31 -0.95 6.04
CA GLU A 50 -3.89 0.05 6.93
C GLU A 50 -3.05 0.14 8.20
N HIS A 51 -2.62 1.35 8.51
CA HIS A 51 -1.85 1.63 9.71
C HIS A 51 -2.78 2.26 10.77
N PRO A 52 -2.65 1.92 12.06
CA PRO A 52 -3.45 2.53 13.13
C PRO A 52 -3.31 4.06 13.23
N SER A 53 -2.23 4.62 12.66
CA SER A 53 -2.03 6.06 12.54
C SER A 53 -2.98 6.74 11.53
N GLY A 54 -3.79 5.98 10.81
CA GLY A 54 -4.67 6.47 9.73
C GLY A 54 -4.00 6.49 8.35
N ALA A 55 -2.73 6.07 8.23
CA ALA A 55 -2.11 5.90 6.93
C ALA A 55 -2.70 4.67 6.22
N VAL A 56 -2.97 4.79 4.93
CA VAL A 56 -3.47 3.68 4.11
C VAL A 56 -2.70 3.64 2.80
N TYR A 57 -2.26 2.46 2.39
CA TYR A 57 -1.81 2.22 1.02
C TYR A 57 -2.69 1.19 0.36
N GLU A 58 -3.10 1.45 -0.88
CA GLU A 58 -3.82 0.50 -1.72
C GLU A 58 -3.19 0.50 -3.11
N GLY A 59 -2.68 -0.64 -3.56
CA GLY A 59 -1.94 -0.73 -4.80
C GLY A 59 -1.12 -2.00 -4.91
N GLU A 60 -0.12 -1.97 -5.77
CA GLU A 60 0.78 -3.10 -5.97
C GLU A 60 1.86 -3.15 -4.88
N PHE A 61 2.21 -4.38 -4.49
CA PHE A 61 3.28 -4.71 -3.56
C PHE A 61 4.31 -5.60 -4.25
N LYS A 62 5.57 -5.46 -3.86
CA LYS A 62 6.66 -6.36 -4.24
C LYS A 62 7.58 -6.54 -3.05
N ASP A 63 7.76 -7.77 -2.59
CA ASP A 63 8.64 -8.10 -1.47
C ASP A 63 8.41 -7.23 -0.21
N ASN A 64 7.14 -7.06 0.20
CA ASN A 64 6.69 -6.20 1.30
C ASN A 64 6.77 -4.68 1.08
N MET A 65 7.15 -4.23 -0.12
CA MET A 65 7.27 -2.81 -0.44
C MET A 65 6.16 -2.36 -1.38
N PHE A 66 5.70 -1.11 -1.22
CA PHE A 66 4.83 -0.46 -2.22
C PHE A 66 5.59 -0.36 -3.54
N HIS A 67 4.92 -0.76 -4.62
CA HIS A 67 5.49 -0.83 -5.95
C HIS A 67 4.41 -0.55 -7.00
N GLY A 68 4.81 -0.37 -8.26
CA GLY A 68 3.88 -0.21 -9.37
C GLY A 68 2.93 0.97 -9.17
N THR A 69 1.65 0.79 -9.48
CA THR A 69 0.64 1.84 -9.28
C THR A 69 -0.07 1.66 -7.95
N GLY A 70 -0.29 2.77 -7.24
CA GLY A 70 -1.03 2.75 -5.99
C GLY A 70 -1.59 4.09 -5.58
N THR A 71 -2.35 4.08 -4.49
CA THR A 71 -2.83 5.24 -3.77
C THR A 71 -2.35 5.17 -2.33
N TYR A 72 -1.73 6.24 -1.85
CA TYR A 72 -1.34 6.42 -0.47
C TYR A 72 -2.13 7.56 0.17
N ILE A 73 -2.85 7.25 1.24
CA ILE A 73 -3.53 8.21 2.09
C ILE A 73 -2.62 8.45 3.30
N PHE A 74 -2.23 9.69 3.49
CA PHE A 74 -1.41 10.13 4.62
C PHE A 74 -2.27 10.23 5.89
N PRO A 75 -1.67 10.09 7.09
CA PRO A 75 -2.39 10.25 8.37
C PRO A 75 -3.18 11.55 8.52
N ASN A 76 -2.76 12.62 7.85
CA ASN A 76 -3.44 13.92 7.87
C ASN A 76 -4.61 14.02 6.87
N GLY A 77 -4.89 12.96 6.10
CA GLY A 77 -5.95 12.91 5.10
C GLY A 77 -5.52 13.34 3.69
N ALA A 78 -4.30 13.84 3.49
CA ALA A 78 -3.78 14.07 2.14
C ALA A 78 -3.69 12.74 1.39
N LYS A 79 -3.72 12.79 0.06
CA LYS A 79 -3.70 11.60 -0.81
C LYS A 79 -2.69 11.77 -1.91
N TYR A 80 -2.01 10.69 -2.28
CA TYR A 80 -1.26 10.59 -3.52
C TYR A 80 -1.71 9.37 -4.30
N THR A 81 -1.93 9.51 -5.60
CA THR A 81 -2.16 8.40 -6.53
C THR A 81 -1.14 8.46 -7.64
N GLY A 82 -0.35 7.41 -7.83
CA GLY A 82 0.72 7.42 -8.84
C GLY A 82 1.61 6.20 -8.79
N GLN A 83 2.81 6.31 -9.36
CA GLN A 83 3.78 5.22 -9.33
C GLN A 83 4.56 5.19 -8.01
N PHE A 84 4.93 3.98 -7.60
CA PHE A 84 5.73 3.66 -6.44
C PHE A 84 6.89 2.74 -6.83
N ASN A 85 8.05 2.98 -6.23
CA ASN A 85 9.19 2.09 -6.33
C ASN A 85 9.87 1.96 -4.96
N GLU A 86 9.85 0.76 -4.38
CA GLU A 86 10.46 0.44 -3.08
C GLU A 86 10.01 1.41 -1.96
N ASN A 87 8.68 1.55 -1.80
CA ASN A 87 8.02 2.47 -0.84
C ASN A 87 8.12 3.95 -1.17
N LYS A 88 8.77 4.34 -2.27
CA LYS A 88 8.96 5.75 -2.64
C LYS A 88 8.03 6.14 -3.78
N LEU A 89 7.48 7.35 -3.70
CA LEU A 89 6.72 7.98 -4.78
C LEU A 89 7.66 8.18 -5.97
N GLU A 90 7.25 7.75 -7.16
CA GLU A 90 8.08 7.84 -8.37
C GLU A 90 7.19 8.19 -9.57
N GLY A 91 7.78 8.69 -10.65
CA GLY A 91 7.06 8.86 -11.92
C GLY A 91 5.94 9.90 -11.86
N LYS A 92 4.88 9.69 -12.64
CA LYS A 92 3.73 10.60 -12.67
C LYS A 92 2.74 10.25 -11.57
N GLY A 93 2.16 11.27 -10.95
CA GLY A 93 1.10 11.09 -9.96
C GLY A 93 0.27 12.35 -9.76
N GLU A 94 -0.86 12.14 -9.09
CA GLU A 94 -1.77 13.17 -8.60
C GLU A 94 -1.67 13.22 -7.07
N PHE A 95 -1.60 14.43 -6.52
CA PHE A 95 -1.62 14.69 -5.09
C PHE A 95 -2.86 15.50 -4.75
N THR A 96 -3.55 15.13 -3.68
CA THR A 96 -4.65 15.89 -3.08
C THR A 96 -4.23 16.28 -1.67
N ASP A 97 -4.27 17.56 -1.33
CA ASP A 97 -3.95 18.01 0.03
C ASP A 97 -5.14 17.83 0.98
N THR A 98 -4.98 18.29 2.21
CA THR A 98 -6.01 18.21 3.24
C THR A 98 -7.19 19.16 3.01
N GLN A 99 -7.07 20.10 2.07
CA GLN A 99 -8.13 21.03 1.68
C GLN A 99 -8.87 20.57 0.42
N GLY A 100 -8.47 19.43 -0.17
CA GLY A 100 -9.07 18.90 -1.38
C GLY A 100 -8.56 19.55 -2.67
N LEU A 101 -7.53 20.40 -2.59
CA LEU A 101 -6.87 20.90 -3.79
C LEU A 101 -6.13 19.75 -4.45
N GLU A 102 -6.17 19.70 -5.78
CA GLU A 102 -5.54 18.64 -6.57
C GLU A 102 -4.34 19.19 -7.34
N TRP A 103 -3.27 18.40 -7.41
CA TRP A 103 -2.10 18.71 -8.20
C TRP A 103 -1.65 17.51 -9.01
N ASP A 104 -1.21 17.74 -10.24
CA ASP A 104 -0.53 16.74 -11.05
C ASP A 104 0.95 17.08 -11.21
N GLY A 105 1.79 16.06 -11.29
CA GLY A 105 3.21 16.28 -11.47
C GLY A 105 4.04 15.02 -11.59
N ARG A 106 5.35 15.22 -11.66
CA ARG A 106 6.33 14.14 -11.60
C ARG A 106 6.99 14.13 -10.23
N PHE A 107 6.97 12.98 -9.58
CA PHE A 107 7.54 12.73 -8.27
C PHE A 107 8.81 11.90 -8.43
N HIS A 108 9.83 12.25 -7.65
CA HIS A 108 11.04 11.48 -7.51
C HIS A 108 11.39 11.42 -6.02
N TYR A 109 11.05 10.30 -5.40
CA TYR A 109 11.11 10.06 -3.97
C TYR A 109 10.24 11.01 -3.13
N THR A 110 10.80 12.15 -2.69
CA THR A 110 10.08 13.19 -1.93
C THR A 110 10.02 14.52 -2.67
N ALA A 111 10.75 14.65 -3.77
CA ALA A 111 10.72 15.85 -4.59
C ALA A 111 9.59 15.74 -5.61
N ALA A 112 8.79 16.79 -5.71
CA ALA A 112 7.74 16.94 -6.73
C ALA A 112 8.05 18.13 -7.66
N PRO A 113 9.15 18.07 -8.45
CA PRO A 113 9.49 19.16 -9.36
C PRO A 113 8.39 19.35 -10.42
N GLY A 114 7.95 20.60 -10.56
CA GLY A 114 6.95 20.95 -11.58
C GLY A 114 5.52 20.51 -11.25
N LEU A 115 5.19 20.35 -9.97
CA LEU A 115 3.83 20.16 -9.49
C LEU A 115 2.92 21.33 -9.94
N LYS A 116 1.79 21.02 -10.58
CA LYS A 116 0.84 22.03 -11.08
C LYS A 116 -0.52 21.83 -10.42
N LEU A 117 -1.11 22.93 -9.95
CA LEU A 117 -2.47 22.91 -9.41
C LEU A 117 -3.46 22.65 -10.55
N LYS A 118 -4.33 21.67 -10.36
CA LYS A 118 -5.42 21.33 -11.27
C LYS A 118 -6.60 22.25 -10.95
N LEU A 119 -6.74 23.29 -11.76
CA LEU A 119 -7.93 24.14 -11.72
C LEU A 119 -9.00 23.45 -12.56
N GLU A 120 -10.11 23.04 -11.96
CA GLU A 120 -11.31 22.74 -12.74
C GLU A 120 -11.71 24.02 -13.49
N MET A 121 -11.67 23.97 -14.83
CA MET A 121 -12.13 25.04 -15.72
C MET A 121 -13.56 24.77 -16.17
#